data_AF-X6LFG7-F1
#
_entry.id   AF-X6LFG7-F1
#
_cell.length_a   1.000
_cell.length_b   1.000
_cell.length_c   1.000
_cell.angle_alpha   90.00
_cell.angle_beta   90.00
_cell.angle_gamma   90.00
#
_symmetry.space_group_name_H-M   'P 1'
#
loop_
_entity.id
_entity.type
_entity.pdbx_description
1 polymer ?
#
loop_
_entity_poly.entity_id
_entity_poly.type
_entity_poly.pdbx_seq_one_letter_code
_entity_poly.pdbx_strand_id
1 'polypeptide(L)'
;RCLVIMKEDEQITWYPKNANDPNFRNELEKQDWKKYFEDLEQLIGISNRNEYLRENEKGEIIKNHEDLKAIWTDRYNDDKQCWLKLTMSNSNEIDTEDEKIPDERTNVQEKEHFDIKLMLDLVKKAEEAEAQIKDKNVILFLGGTGVGKSTLIHFLSGSKMEQQTINGIDHIAPVRIKNKSLSNIITKPGAMSVTRYIAAVPIDLQEMD
;
A
#
# COMPACT_ATOMS: atom_id res chain seq x y z
N ARG A 1 -3.33 13.82 -11.44
CA ARG A 1 -2.08 13.94 -10.65
C ARG A 1 -2.47 13.97 -9.18
N CYS A 2 -1.72 13.35 -8.28
CA CYS A 2 -2.05 13.30 -6.83
C CYS A 2 -0.80 13.29 -5.95
N LEU A 3 -0.99 13.60 -4.67
CA LEU A 3 -0.04 13.33 -3.60
C LEU A 3 -0.45 12.03 -2.91
N VAL A 4 0.52 11.19 -2.62
CA VAL A 4 0.40 9.97 -1.83
C VAL A 4 1.15 10.20 -0.53
N ILE A 5 0.42 10.29 0.57
CA ILE A 5 0.95 10.67 1.87
C ILE A 5 0.96 9.43 2.76
N MET A 6 2.10 9.14 3.37
CA MET A 6 2.25 8.05 4.33
C MET A 6 2.18 8.61 5.74
N LYS A 7 1.20 8.17 6.53
CA LYS A 7 1.04 8.50 7.95
C LYS A 7 0.69 7.24 8.72
N GLU A 8 1.46 6.90 9.76
CA GLU A 8 1.16 5.77 10.67
C GLU A 8 0.83 4.45 9.93
N ASP A 9 1.62 4.12 8.91
CA ASP A 9 1.43 2.96 8.01
C ASP A 9 0.16 2.99 7.13
N GLU A 10 -0.61 4.08 7.17
CA GLU A 10 -1.72 4.34 6.26
C GLU A 10 -1.30 5.19 5.05
N GLN A 11 -1.91 4.88 3.90
CA GLN A 11 -1.73 5.60 2.65
C GLN A 11 -2.93 6.52 2.39
N ILE A 12 -2.69 7.82 2.37
CA ILE A 12 -3.70 8.85 2.08
C ILE A 12 -3.42 9.42 0.69
N THR A 13 -4.41 9.40 -0.20
CA THR A 13 -4.31 10.05 -1.52
C THR A 13 -5.00 11.40 -1.48
N TRP A 14 -4.31 12.46 -1.89
CA TRP A 14 -4.86 13.82 -1.94
C TRP A 14 -4.62 14.48 -3.31
N TYR A 15 -5.57 15.31 -3.72
CA TYR A 15 -5.43 16.22 -4.86
C TYR A 15 -6.35 17.43 -4.67
N PRO A 16 -6.04 18.60 -5.25
CA PRO A 16 -6.90 19.77 -5.22
C PRO A 16 -8.28 19.43 -5.81
N LYS A 17 -9.36 19.90 -5.19
CA LYS A 17 -10.74 19.57 -5.60
C LYS A 17 -11.05 19.88 -7.07
N ASN A 18 -10.38 20.87 -7.65
CA ASN A 18 -10.56 21.27 -9.06
C ASN A 18 -9.50 20.70 -10.01
N ALA A 19 -8.64 19.78 -9.57
CA ALA A 19 -7.53 19.27 -10.37
C ALA A 19 -7.95 18.53 -11.67
N ASN A 20 -9.23 18.16 -11.78
CA ASN A 20 -9.82 17.56 -12.98
C ASN A 20 -10.27 18.60 -14.03
N ASP A 21 -10.27 19.90 -13.70
CA ASP A 21 -10.56 20.94 -14.66
C ASP A 21 -9.39 21.05 -15.67
N PRO A 22 -9.64 20.94 -16.99
CA PRO A 22 -8.61 21.11 -18.02
C PRO A 22 -7.85 22.44 -17.93
N ASN A 23 -8.50 23.49 -17.42
CA ASN A 23 -7.91 24.81 -17.24
C ASN A 23 -7.15 24.95 -15.91
N PHE A 24 -7.23 23.99 -15.00
CA PHE A 24 -6.57 24.06 -13.69
C PHE A 24 -5.07 24.36 -13.81
N ARG A 25 -4.41 23.76 -14.81
CA ARG A 25 -2.99 24.00 -15.11
C ARG A 25 -2.70 25.45 -15.52
N ASN A 26 -3.59 26.06 -16.31
CA ASN A 26 -3.38 27.41 -16.84
C ASN A 26 -3.79 28.49 -15.83
N GLU A 27 -4.45 28.08 -14.74
CA GLU A 27 -5.00 28.96 -13.72
C GLU A 27 -4.44 28.69 -12.33
N LEU A 28 -3.26 28.07 -12.22
CA LEU A 28 -2.60 27.77 -10.94
C LEU A 28 -2.47 29.03 -10.07
N GLU A 29 -2.16 30.17 -10.66
CA GLU A 29 -2.04 31.46 -9.96
C GLU A 29 -3.38 32.00 -9.42
N LYS A 30 -4.51 31.56 -9.99
CA LYS A 30 -5.86 31.97 -9.56
C LYS A 30 -6.46 31.01 -8.53
N GLN A 31 -5.82 29.87 -8.30
CA GLN A 31 -6.31 28.88 -7.34
C GLN A 31 -6.08 29.34 -5.91
N ASP A 32 -7.00 28.95 -5.02
CA ASP A 32 -6.89 29.20 -3.59
C ASP A 32 -6.01 28.12 -2.92
N TRP A 33 -4.70 28.27 -3.07
CA TRP A 33 -3.71 27.36 -2.49
C TRP A 33 -3.74 27.33 -0.97
N LYS A 34 -4.15 28.44 -0.34
CA LYS A 34 -4.32 28.51 1.10
C LYS A 34 -5.42 27.55 1.53
N LYS A 35 -6.59 27.60 0.88
CA LYS A 35 -7.68 26.67 1.14
C LYS A 35 -7.32 25.22 0.83
N TYR A 36 -6.56 24.96 -0.23
CA TYR A 36 -6.08 23.61 -0.52
C TYR A 36 -5.12 23.08 0.54
N PHE A 37 -4.25 23.94 1.07
CA PHE A 37 -3.36 23.58 2.17
C PHE A 37 -4.15 23.32 3.46
N GLU A 38 -5.14 24.14 3.80
CA GLU A 38 -6.04 23.91 4.94
C GLU A 38 -6.83 22.60 4.80
N ASP A 39 -7.38 22.31 3.62
CA ASP A 39 -8.07 21.04 3.32
C ASP A 39 -7.10 19.84 3.48
N LEU A 40 -5.85 20.00 3.04
CA LEU A 40 -4.82 18.99 3.18
C LEU A 40 -4.47 18.75 4.65
N GLU A 41 -4.22 19.79 5.44
CA GLU A 41 -3.93 19.73 6.88
C GLU A 41 -5.06 19.04 7.66
N GLN A 42 -6.31 19.37 7.34
CA GLN A 42 -7.49 18.72 7.95
C GLN A 42 -7.56 17.24 7.62
N LEU A 43 -7.26 16.85 6.37
CA LEU A 43 -7.32 15.46 5.93
C LEU A 43 -6.29 14.59 6.65
N ILE A 44 -5.07 15.09 6.79
CA ILE A 44 -3.96 14.38 7.44
C ILE A 44 -3.96 14.56 8.96
N GLY A 45 -4.81 15.44 9.49
CA GLY A 45 -4.91 15.72 10.92
C GLY A 45 -3.62 16.29 11.51
N ILE A 46 -2.94 17.20 10.79
CA ILE A 46 -1.83 17.99 11.38
C ILE A 46 -2.47 18.92 12.42
N SER A 47 -2.32 18.57 13.70
CA SER A 47 -2.80 19.37 14.82
C SER A 47 -1.69 20.15 15.53
N ASN A 48 -0.42 19.82 15.26
CA ASN A 48 0.74 20.41 15.93
C ASN A 48 1.60 21.23 14.96
N ARG A 49 2.11 22.39 15.43
CA ARG A 49 3.01 23.29 14.68
C ARG A 49 4.38 22.69 14.32
N ASN A 50 4.60 21.42 14.65
CA ASN A 50 5.89 20.74 14.54
C ASN A 50 5.88 19.63 13.49
N GLU A 51 4.73 19.33 12.88
CA GLU A 51 4.60 18.31 11.83
C GLU A 51 4.68 18.96 10.44
N TYR A 52 5.46 18.36 9.53
CA TYR A 52 5.57 18.80 8.14
C TYR A 52 5.62 17.62 7.19
N LEU A 53 5.26 17.86 5.91
CA LEU A 53 5.37 16.87 4.86
C LEU A 53 6.71 16.99 4.17
N ARG A 54 7.44 15.88 4.06
CA ARG A 54 8.70 15.80 3.31
C ARG A 54 8.51 14.90 2.09
N GLU A 55 9.00 15.35 0.95
CA GLU A 55 9.10 14.56 -0.26
C GLU A 55 10.21 13.53 -0.15
N ASN A 56 9.92 12.29 -0.52
CA ASN A 56 10.85 11.18 -0.33
C ASN A 56 12.01 11.15 -1.34
N GLU A 57 11.88 11.77 -2.52
CA GLU A 57 12.89 11.69 -3.59
C GLU A 57 13.86 12.87 -3.56
N LYS A 58 13.38 14.12 -3.61
CA LYS A 58 14.24 15.31 -3.60
C LYS A 58 14.45 15.93 -2.22
N GLY A 59 13.70 15.48 -1.20
CA GLY A 59 13.79 16.01 0.16
C GLY A 59 13.10 17.37 0.32
N GLU A 60 12.30 17.82 -0.65
CA GLU A 60 11.54 19.07 -0.56
C GLU A 60 10.54 19.00 0.61
N ILE A 61 10.33 20.13 1.30
CA ILE A 61 9.47 20.19 2.48
C ILE A 61 8.27 21.10 2.19
N ILE A 62 7.06 20.62 2.51
CA ILE A 62 5.84 21.41 2.47
C ILE A 62 5.52 21.88 3.88
N LYS A 63 5.71 23.17 4.16
CA LYS A 63 5.37 23.82 5.43
C LYS A 63 4.21 24.80 5.29
N ASN A 64 3.93 25.27 4.08
CA ASN A 64 2.88 26.25 3.81
C ASN A 64 2.27 26.07 2.40
N HIS A 65 1.31 26.94 2.07
CA HIS A 65 0.61 26.91 0.79
C HIS A 65 1.48 27.25 -0.43
N GLU A 66 2.52 28.07 -0.29
CA GLU A 66 3.46 28.36 -1.38
C GLU A 66 4.33 27.16 -1.69
N ASP A 67 4.78 26.42 -0.66
CA ASP A 67 5.53 25.18 -0.85
C ASP A 67 4.65 24.14 -1.58
N LEU A 68 3.38 24.00 -1.15
CA LEU A 68 2.43 23.09 -1.80
C LEU A 68 2.21 23.47 -3.27
N LYS A 69 2.08 24.76 -3.56
CA LYS A 69 1.95 25.29 -4.92
C LYS A 69 3.19 25.02 -5.76
N ALA A 70 4.38 25.26 -5.21
CA ALA A 70 5.65 25.06 -5.89
C ALA A 70 5.84 23.60 -6.30
N ILE A 71 5.64 22.68 -5.35
CA ILE A 71 5.69 21.23 -5.62
C ILE A 71 4.65 20.87 -6.67
N TRP A 72 3.40 21.31 -6.51
CA TRP A 72 2.35 20.96 -7.48
C TRP A 72 2.62 21.51 -8.89
N THR A 73 3.24 22.69 -8.99
CA THR A 73 3.61 23.33 -10.27
C THR A 73 4.72 22.57 -10.99
N ASP A 74 5.78 22.17 -10.27
CA ASP A 74 6.87 21.35 -10.83
C ASP A 74 6.33 20.07 -11.49
N ARG A 75 5.28 19.48 -10.89
CA ARG A 75 4.64 18.25 -11.38
C ARG A 75 3.84 18.40 -12.66
N TYR A 76 3.44 19.60 -13.05
CA TYR A 76 2.86 19.82 -14.38
C TYR A 76 3.92 19.88 -15.49
N ASN A 77 5.18 20.12 -15.13
CA ASN A 77 6.30 20.09 -16.06
C ASN A 77 6.90 18.69 -16.21
N ASP A 78 6.59 17.77 -15.28
CA ASP A 78 6.98 16.36 -15.35
C ASP A 78 5.85 15.46 -15.89
N ASP A 79 5.99 15.06 -17.16
CA ASP A 79 5.06 14.15 -17.84
C ASP A 79 5.19 12.69 -17.39
N LYS A 80 6.23 12.32 -16.66
CA LYS A 80 6.55 10.91 -16.36
C LYS A 80 5.94 10.39 -15.06
N GLN A 81 5.69 11.25 -14.08
CA GLN A 81 5.24 10.81 -12.76
C GLN A 81 3.98 11.58 -12.35
N CYS A 82 2.88 10.83 -12.16
CA CYS A 82 1.56 11.37 -11.87
C CYS A 82 1.21 11.38 -10.37
N TRP A 83 2.10 10.84 -9.52
CA TRP A 83 1.91 10.71 -8.07
C TRP A 83 3.20 11.03 -7.31
N LEU A 84 3.12 11.72 -6.17
CA LEU A 84 4.27 12.10 -5.34
C LEU A 84 4.17 11.47 -3.96
N LYS A 85 5.22 10.75 -3.50
CA LYS A 85 5.23 10.14 -2.16
C LYS A 85 5.74 11.13 -1.12
N LEU A 86 4.91 11.44 -0.14
CA LEU A 86 5.23 12.31 0.99
C LEU A 86 5.22 11.49 2.29
N THR A 87 6.12 11.82 3.20
CA THR A 87 6.16 11.27 4.56
C THR A 87 6.06 12.37 5.59
N MET A 88 5.42 12.07 6.72
CA MET A 88 5.24 13.02 7.80
C MET A 88 6.46 12.99 8.73
N SER A 89 6.99 14.17 9.06
CA SER A 89 8.17 14.33 9.92
C SER A 89 7.91 15.35 11.02
N ASN A 90 8.58 15.19 12.17
CA ASN A 90 8.45 16.07 13.33
C ASN A 90 9.71 16.93 13.52
N SER A 91 9.54 18.22 13.79
CA SER A 91 10.63 19.20 14.00
C SER A 91 11.37 19.06 15.34
N ASN A 92 10.97 18.13 16.21
CA ASN A 92 11.69 17.83 17.45
C ASN A 92 12.92 16.92 17.25
N GLU A 93 13.15 16.42 16.04
CA GLU A 93 14.42 15.80 15.65
C GLU A 93 15.36 16.93 15.20
N ILE A 94 16.12 17.44 16.18
CA ILE A 94 17.04 18.57 16.03
C ILE A 94 18.14 18.22 15.01
N ASP A 95 18.26 19.07 13.99
CA ASP A 95 19.46 19.21 13.17
C ASP A 95 20.63 19.68 14.07
N THR A 96 21.70 18.87 14.15
CA THR A 96 23.05 19.38 14.40
C THR A 96 23.97 18.85 13.32
N GLU A 97 24.52 19.77 12.54
CA GLU A 97 25.52 19.55 11.49
C GLU A 97 26.80 18.92 12.04
N ASP A 98 27.39 18.05 11.20
CA ASP A 98 28.80 17.65 11.12
C ASP A 98 29.55 17.19 12.39
N GLU A 99 29.50 15.89 12.67
CA GLU A 99 30.70 15.14 13.07
C GLU A 99 30.61 13.64 12.71
N LYS A 100 31.77 13.07 12.37
CA LYS A 100 31.97 11.76 11.73
C LYS A 100 31.87 10.56 12.71
N ILE A 101 31.18 9.48 12.25
CA ILE A 101 31.32 8.03 12.58
C ILE A 101 30.63 7.52 13.88
N PRO A 102 30.12 6.26 13.99
CA PRO A 102 29.62 5.26 13.02
C PRO A 102 28.16 4.79 13.28
N ASP A 103 27.57 4.21 12.23
CA ASP A 103 26.66 3.05 12.24
C ASP A 103 25.96 2.68 13.57
N GLU A 104 24.70 3.09 13.73
CA GLU A 104 23.65 2.17 14.18
C GLU A 104 22.25 2.84 14.07
N ARG A 105 21.37 2.17 13.32
CA ARG A 105 19.91 2.33 13.30
C ARG A 105 19.36 3.53 12.53
N THR A 106 19.71 3.62 11.26
CA THR A 106 18.82 4.22 10.27
C THR A 106 17.56 3.38 10.21
N ASN A 107 16.42 3.93 10.62
CA ASN A 107 15.10 3.42 10.24
C ASN A 107 15.00 3.61 8.73
N VAL A 108 15.45 2.59 8.00
CA VAL A 108 15.30 2.48 6.55
C VAL A 108 13.80 2.45 6.31
N GLN A 109 13.22 3.58 5.89
CA GLN A 109 12.08 3.50 4.99
C GLN A 109 12.55 2.61 3.85
N GLU A 110 12.01 1.40 3.77
CA GLU A 110 12.15 0.56 2.59
C GLU A 110 11.65 1.42 1.42
N LYS A 111 12.60 2.07 0.72
CA LYS A 111 12.46 2.25 -0.71
C LYS A 111 12.14 0.85 -1.18
N GLU A 112 10.92 0.63 -1.65
CA GLU A 112 10.57 -0.56 -2.41
C GLU A 112 11.47 -0.51 -3.66
N HIS A 113 12.70 -0.95 -3.48
CA HIS A 113 13.63 -1.16 -4.55
C HIS A 113 13.02 -2.24 -5.41
N PHE A 114 13.15 -2.07 -6.72
CA PHE A 114 12.73 -3.09 -7.66
C PHE A 114 13.55 -4.36 -7.40
N ASP A 115 12.97 -5.29 -6.64
CA ASP A 115 13.62 -6.52 -6.24
C ASP A 115 13.49 -7.53 -7.39
N ILE A 116 14.51 -7.54 -8.24
CA ILE A 116 14.61 -8.46 -9.38
C ILE A 116 14.55 -9.91 -8.91
N LYS A 117 15.10 -10.22 -7.73
CA LYS A 117 15.08 -11.57 -7.18
C LYS A 117 13.65 -11.95 -6.80
N LEU A 118 12.92 -11.07 -6.11
CA LEU A 118 11.51 -11.28 -5.81
C LEU A 118 10.68 -11.44 -7.10
N MET A 119 10.93 -10.64 -8.13
CA MET A 119 10.26 -10.79 -9.42
C MET A 119 10.50 -12.17 -10.05
N LEU A 120 11.76 -12.60 -10.11
CA LEU A 120 12.11 -13.91 -10.68
C LEU A 120 11.46 -15.05 -9.88
N ASP A 121 11.42 -14.93 -8.54
CA ASP A 121 10.73 -15.88 -7.68
C ASP A 121 9.21 -15.90 -7.93
N LEU A 122 8.59 -14.75 -8.18
CA LEU A 122 7.16 -14.65 -8.50
C LEU A 122 6.85 -15.24 -9.89
N VAL A 123 7.70 -14.99 -10.89
CA VAL A 123 7.57 -15.58 -12.24
C VAL A 123 7.68 -17.10 -12.16
N LYS A 124 8.68 -17.61 -11.45
CA LYS A 124 8.84 -19.05 -11.25
C LYS A 124 7.61 -19.69 -10.60
N LYS A 125 7.03 -19.04 -9.58
CA LYS A 125 5.78 -19.52 -8.94
C LYS A 125 4.60 -19.53 -9.90
N ALA A 126 4.53 -18.58 -10.84
CA ALA A 126 3.50 -18.55 -11.87
C ALA A 126 3.67 -19.72 -12.86
N GLU A 127 4.90 -20.01 -13.30
CA GLU A 127 5.22 -21.17 -14.16
C GLU A 127 4.89 -22.49 -13.45
N GLU A 128 5.20 -22.61 -12.16
CA GLU A 128 4.85 -23.78 -11.33
C GLU A 128 3.33 -23.95 -11.21
N ALA A 129 2.58 -22.85 -11.08
CA ALA A 129 1.12 -22.89 -11.05
C ALA A 129 0.55 -23.27 -12.41
N GLU A 130 1.09 -22.74 -13.52
CA GLU A 130 0.70 -23.10 -14.89
C GLU A 130 0.84 -24.61 -15.11
N ALA A 131 2.01 -25.18 -14.79
CA ALA A 131 2.27 -26.60 -14.92
C ALA A 131 1.28 -27.46 -14.11
N GLN A 132 0.82 -26.97 -12.95
CA GLN A 132 -0.13 -27.68 -12.10
C GLN A 132 -1.57 -27.63 -12.62
N ILE A 133 -1.98 -26.55 -13.29
CA ILE A 133 -3.36 -26.36 -13.79
C ILE A 133 -3.55 -26.82 -15.22
N LYS A 134 -2.45 -27.07 -15.94
CA LYS A 134 -2.48 -27.54 -17.33
C LYS A 134 -3.35 -28.80 -17.46
N ASP A 135 -4.25 -28.76 -18.45
CA ASP A 135 -5.19 -29.84 -18.79
C ASP A 135 -6.15 -30.24 -17.65
N LYS A 136 -6.38 -29.35 -16.68
CA LYS A 136 -7.34 -29.55 -15.57
C LYS A 136 -8.48 -28.55 -15.62
N ASN A 137 -9.60 -28.92 -15.00
CA ASN A 137 -10.68 -27.98 -14.73
C ASN A 137 -10.25 -27.02 -13.61
N VAL A 138 -10.38 -25.72 -13.85
CA VAL A 138 -9.93 -24.68 -12.93
C VAL A 138 -11.14 -23.91 -12.38
N ILE A 139 -11.18 -23.74 -11.06
CA ILE A 139 -12.09 -22.81 -10.40
C ILE A 139 -11.29 -21.55 -10.05
N LEU A 140 -11.68 -20.41 -10.62
CA LEU A 140 -11.04 -19.12 -10.39
C LEU A 140 -11.94 -18.23 -9.52
N PHE A 141 -11.44 -17.83 -8.34
CA PHE A 141 -12.14 -16.90 -7.47
C PHE A 141 -11.69 -15.45 -7.73
N LEU A 142 -12.64 -14.58 -8.10
CA LEU A 142 -12.43 -13.16 -8.35
C LEU A 142 -13.18 -12.32 -7.32
N GLY A 143 -12.62 -11.17 -6.95
CA GLY A 143 -13.26 -10.21 -6.04
C GLY A 143 -12.24 -9.34 -5.31
N GLY A 144 -12.71 -8.25 -4.68
CA GLY A 144 -11.87 -7.33 -3.91
C GLY A 144 -11.19 -7.99 -2.70
N THR A 145 -10.27 -7.28 -2.05
CA THR A 145 -9.62 -7.78 -0.82
C THR A 145 -10.64 -7.89 0.32
N GLY A 146 -10.47 -8.86 1.22
CA GLY A 146 -11.36 -9.05 2.37
C GLY A 146 -12.68 -9.79 2.09
N VAL A 147 -13.04 -10.06 0.84
CA VAL A 147 -14.31 -10.77 0.50
C VAL A 147 -14.30 -12.28 0.80
N GLY A 148 -13.25 -12.80 1.46
CA GLY A 148 -13.21 -14.18 1.94
C GLY A 148 -12.70 -15.23 0.95
N LYS A 149 -12.05 -14.86 -0.16
CA LYS A 149 -11.53 -15.82 -1.16
C LYS A 149 -10.58 -16.86 -0.56
N SER A 150 -9.57 -16.43 0.20
CA SER A 150 -8.62 -17.34 0.85
C SER A 150 -9.32 -18.23 1.88
N THR A 151 -10.23 -17.65 2.66
CA THR A 151 -11.05 -18.38 3.66
C THR A 151 -11.89 -19.48 3.00
N LEU A 152 -12.52 -19.17 1.85
CA LEU A 152 -13.30 -20.13 1.08
C LEU A 152 -12.43 -21.28 0.56
N ILE A 153 -11.23 -20.99 0.03
CA ILE A 153 -10.32 -22.04 -0.45
C ILE A 153 -9.93 -23.00 0.69
N HIS A 154 -9.66 -22.48 1.90
CA HIS A 154 -9.39 -23.33 3.07
C HIS A 154 -10.56 -24.24 3.40
N PHE A 155 -11.78 -23.69 3.39
CA PHE A 155 -13.00 -24.43 3.65
C PHE A 155 -13.22 -25.53 2.59
N LEU A 156 -13.16 -25.20 1.30
CA LEU A 156 -13.32 -26.15 0.21
C LEU A 156 -12.24 -27.24 0.21
N SER A 157 -11.05 -26.94 0.72
CA SER A 157 -9.96 -27.92 0.85
C SER A 157 -10.06 -28.76 2.13
N GLY A 158 -11.17 -28.69 2.87
CA GLY A 158 -11.42 -29.49 4.08
C GLY A 158 -10.61 -29.06 5.30
N SER A 159 -10.14 -27.80 5.37
CA SER A 159 -9.51 -27.28 6.59
C SER A 159 -10.54 -27.10 7.69
N LYS A 160 -10.17 -27.37 8.95
CA LYS A 160 -11.02 -27.07 10.11
C LYS A 160 -10.97 -25.56 10.37
N MET A 161 -12.14 -24.91 10.35
CA MET A 161 -12.29 -23.47 10.53
C MET A 161 -12.89 -23.16 11.90
N GLU A 162 -12.42 -22.10 12.56
CA GLU A 162 -13.01 -21.59 13.81
C GLU A 162 -13.07 -20.05 13.77
N GLN A 163 -14.00 -19.48 14.55
CA GLN A 163 -14.03 -18.03 14.79
C GLN A 163 -12.91 -17.68 15.76
N GLN A 164 -12.14 -16.65 15.42
CA GLN A 164 -11.03 -16.14 16.20
C GLN A 164 -11.13 -14.63 16.29
N THR A 165 -10.80 -14.06 17.45
CA THR A 165 -10.71 -12.61 17.63
C THR A 165 -9.25 -12.20 17.60
N ILE A 166 -8.85 -11.40 16.61
CA ILE A 166 -7.48 -10.85 16.50
C ILE A 166 -7.61 -9.33 16.49
N ASN A 167 -6.91 -8.65 17.42
CA ASN A 167 -6.95 -7.20 17.58
C ASN A 167 -8.37 -6.63 17.74
N GLY A 168 -9.25 -7.35 18.42
CA GLY A 168 -10.66 -6.96 18.62
C GLY A 168 -11.58 -7.18 17.42
N ILE A 169 -11.06 -7.77 16.33
CA ILE A 169 -11.83 -8.08 15.12
C ILE A 169 -12.07 -9.58 15.05
N ASP A 170 -13.34 -9.97 14.97
CA ASP A 170 -13.74 -11.35 14.74
C ASP A 170 -13.48 -11.75 13.28
N HIS A 171 -12.86 -12.91 13.09
CA HIS A 171 -12.60 -13.46 11.77
C HIS A 171 -12.62 -14.99 11.81
N ILE A 172 -13.01 -15.60 10.68
CA ILE A 172 -12.99 -17.06 10.52
C ILE A 172 -11.64 -17.45 9.91
N ALA A 173 -10.91 -18.34 10.57
CA ALA A 173 -9.59 -18.78 10.15
C ALA A 173 -9.41 -20.30 10.33
N PRO A 174 -8.53 -20.94 9.54
CA PRO A 174 -8.22 -22.35 9.69
C PRO A 174 -7.40 -22.59 10.96
N VAL A 175 -7.89 -23.47 11.83
CA VAL A 175 -7.13 -23.97 13.00
C VAL A 175 -6.38 -25.26 12.69
N ARG A 176 -6.81 -25.98 11.64
CA ARG A 176 -6.13 -27.18 11.14
C ARG A 176 -6.22 -27.23 9.62
N ILE A 177 -5.07 -27.09 8.97
CA ILE A 177 -4.97 -27.16 7.51
C ILE A 177 -4.84 -28.62 7.09
N LYS A 178 -5.79 -29.12 6.28
CA LYS A 178 -5.78 -30.49 5.72
C LYS A 178 -4.90 -30.57 4.48
N ASN A 179 -5.07 -29.62 3.55
CA ASN A 179 -4.34 -29.57 2.30
C ASN A 179 -3.01 -28.83 2.44
N LYS A 180 -1.89 -29.55 2.23
CA LYS A 180 -0.54 -28.99 2.35
C LYS A 180 -0.25 -27.85 1.38
N SER A 181 -0.90 -27.82 0.21
CA SER A 181 -0.75 -26.71 -0.76
C SER A 181 -1.24 -25.37 -0.23
N LEU A 182 -1.99 -25.36 0.88
CA LEU A 182 -2.46 -24.16 1.57
C LEU A 182 -1.51 -23.63 2.64
N SER A 183 -0.34 -24.23 2.84
CA SER A 183 0.61 -23.77 3.88
C SER A 183 1.02 -22.31 3.72
N ASN A 184 0.99 -21.80 2.48
CA ASN A 184 1.38 -20.43 2.13
C ASN A 184 0.17 -19.51 1.89
N ILE A 185 -1.05 -20.03 2.02
CA ILE A 185 -2.28 -19.24 1.93
C ILE A 185 -2.67 -18.88 3.36
N ILE A 186 -2.65 -17.59 3.66
CA ILE A 186 -2.91 -17.06 5.00
C ILE A 186 -4.25 -16.31 4.96
N THR A 187 -5.11 -16.59 5.93
CA THR A 187 -6.29 -15.77 6.22
C THR A 187 -5.91 -14.73 7.26
N LYS A 188 -6.22 -13.45 7.02
CA LYS A 188 -6.05 -12.38 8.00
C LYS A 188 -7.35 -11.57 8.12
N PRO A 189 -7.66 -11.03 9.32
CA PRO A 189 -8.66 -9.98 9.43
C PRO A 189 -8.20 -8.72 8.68
N GLY A 190 -9.13 -8.05 7.99
CA GLY A 190 -8.88 -6.79 7.29
C GLY A 190 -8.68 -6.89 5.77
N ALA A 191 -8.35 -5.75 5.15
CA ALA A 191 -8.31 -5.56 3.69
C ALA A 191 -6.91 -5.55 3.07
N MET A 192 -5.89 -6.07 3.76
CA MET A 192 -4.54 -6.21 3.19
C MET A 192 -4.39 -7.54 2.43
N SER A 193 -3.96 -7.47 1.17
CA SER A 193 -3.74 -8.66 0.35
C SER A 193 -2.44 -9.33 0.75
N VAL A 194 -2.52 -10.55 1.26
CA VAL A 194 -1.35 -11.37 1.63
C VAL A 194 -0.88 -12.23 0.45
N THR A 195 -1.79 -12.60 -0.46
CA THR A 195 -1.50 -13.43 -1.63
C THR A 195 -1.02 -12.55 -2.78
N ARG A 196 0.28 -12.65 -3.13
CA ARG A 196 0.93 -11.84 -4.18
C ARG A 196 1.14 -12.56 -5.51
N TYR A 197 0.80 -13.85 -5.60
CA TYR A 197 0.98 -14.67 -6.80
C TYR A 197 -0.16 -15.67 -6.95
N ILE A 198 -0.31 -16.22 -8.16
CA ILE A 198 -1.28 -17.27 -8.44
C ILE A 198 -0.80 -18.57 -7.77
N ALA A 199 -1.62 -19.12 -6.88
CA ALA A 199 -1.36 -20.38 -6.22
C ALA A 199 -2.35 -21.44 -6.71
N ALA A 200 -1.84 -22.52 -7.28
CA ALA A 200 -2.65 -23.68 -7.63
C ALA A 200 -2.92 -24.51 -6.37
N VAL A 201 -4.19 -24.72 -6.05
CA VAL A 201 -4.61 -25.56 -4.92
C VAL A 201 -5.38 -26.74 -5.50
N PRO A 202 -4.84 -27.97 -5.46
CA PRO A 202 -5.58 -29.15 -5.85
C PRO A 202 -6.68 -29.39 -4.81
N ILE A 203 -7.94 -29.45 -5.26
CA ILE A 203 -9.09 -29.72 -4.40
C ILE A 203 -9.73 -31.02 -4.88
N ASP A 204 -9.94 -31.94 -3.95
CA ASP A 204 -10.80 -33.10 -4.18
C ASP A 204 -12.20 -32.78 -3.66
N LEU A 205 -13.12 -32.47 -4.58
CA LEU A 205 -14.50 -32.16 -4.23
C LEU A 205 -15.29 -33.39 -3.78
N GLN A 206 -14.79 -34.61 -4.03
CA GLN A 206 -15.45 -35.83 -3.57
C GLN A 206 -15.23 -36.09 -2.08
N GLU A 207 -14.17 -35.52 -1.49
CA GLU A 207 -13.89 -35.62 -0.05
C GLU A 207 -14.60 -34.54 0.79
N MET A 208 -15.50 -33.75 0.19
CA MET A 208 -16.33 -32.76 0.88
C MET A 208 -17.62 -33.41 1.43
N ASP A 209 -17.47 -34.38 2.33
CA ASP A 209 -18.58 -34.96 3.12
C ASP A 209 -18.88 -34.14 4.38
#